data_AF-A0AB32XBV7-F1
#
_entry.id   AF-A0AB32XBV7-F1
#
_cell.length_a   1.000
_cell.length_b   1.000
_cell.length_c   1.000
_cell.angle_alpha   90.00
_cell.angle_beta   90.00
_cell.angle_gamma   90.00
#
_symmetry.space_group_name_H-M   'P 1'
#
loop_
_entity.id
_entity.type
_entity.pdbx_description
1 polymer ?
#
loop_
_entity_poly.entity_id
_entity_poly.type
_entity_poly.pdbx_seq_one_letter_code
_entity_poly.pdbx_strand_id
1 'polypeptide(L)'
;MAIIDRDLATCAERIQKRRELLLKLYNENQAELANPALIEDEKPITGECQEFMCLVNKHEKEDPRVRKQKIILKVLGASLSVLIILLCTLLAVLISRVYA
;
A
#
# COMPACT_ATOMS: atom_id res chain seq x y z
N MET A 1 10.20 -21.43 -45.73
CA MET A 1 10.26 -20.00 -45.36
C MET A 1 9.58 -19.23 -46.48
N ALA A 2 8.46 -18.56 -46.20
CA ALA A 2 7.77 -17.78 -47.23
C ALA A 2 8.71 -16.67 -47.72
N ILE A 3 9.02 -16.69 -49.01
CA ILE A 3 9.80 -15.65 -49.69
C ILE A 3 8.87 -14.43 -49.75
N ILE A 4 9.00 -13.54 -48.78
CA ILE A 4 8.33 -12.25 -48.84
C ILE A 4 9.16 -11.41 -49.81
N ASP A 5 8.67 -11.25 -51.04
CA ASP A 5 9.15 -10.23 -51.98
C ASP A 5 8.90 -8.84 -51.37
N ARG A 6 9.80 -8.45 -50.46
CA ARG A 6 9.88 -7.10 -49.93
C ARG A 6 10.73 -6.31 -50.89
N ASP A 7 10.07 -5.52 -51.73
CA ASP A 7 10.73 -4.57 -52.60
C ASP A 7 11.66 -3.67 -51.75
N LEU A 8 12.96 -3.83 -51.95
CA LEU A 8 14.03 -3.24 -51.13
C LEU A 8 13.92 -1.70 -51.13
N ALA A 9 13.50 -1.11 -52.24
CA ALA A 9 13.32 0.33 -52.38
C ALA A 9 12.22 0.86 -51.45
N THR A 10 11.05 0.19 -51.44
CA THR A 10 9.93 0.59 -50.58
C THR A 10 10.23 0.41 -49.09
N CYS A 11 11.02 -0.62 -48.74
CA CYS A 11 11.44 -0.86 -47.38
C CYS A 11 12.43 0.21 -46.89
N ALA A 12 13.39 0.59 -47.74
CA ALA A 12 14.34 1.65 -47.45
C ALA A 12 13.62 2.99 -47.22
N GLU A 13 12.65 3.34 -48.06
CA GLU A 13 11.85 4.56 -47.91
C GLU A 13 11.05 4.57 -46.59
N ARG A 14 10.43 3.45 -46.21
CA ARG A 14 9.71 3.33 -44.93
C ARG A 14 10.64 3.46 -43.72
N ILE A 15 11.84 2.88 -43.79
CA ILE A 15 12.85 3.01 -42.74
C ILE A 15 13.28 4.46 -42.61
N GLN A 16 13.49 5.15 -43.73
CA GLN A 16 13.90 6.56 -43.75
C GLN A 16 12.82 7.48 -43.16
N LYS A 17 11.56 7.32 -43.57
CA LYS A 17 10.42 8.06 -42.97
C LYS A 17 10.31 7.84 -41.47
N ARG A 18 10.57 6.62 -40.98
CA ARG A 18 10.58 6.32 -39.53
C ARG A 18 11.73 7.01 -38.80
N ARG A 19 12.93 7.08 -39.41
CA ARG A 19 14.07 7.79 -38.83
C ARG A 19 13.80 9.28 -38.73
N GLU A 20 13.22 9.88 -39.76
CA GLU A 20 12.82 11.29 -39.77
C GLU A 20 11.76 11.59 -38.70
N LEU A 21 10.76 10.73 -38.56
CA LEU A 21 9.75 10.86 -37.50
C LEU A 21 10.36 10.77 -36.10
N LEU A 22 11.26 9.80 -35.87
CA LEU A 22 11.93 9.64 -34.58
C LEU A 22 12.79 10.86 -34.22
N LEU A 23 13.51 11.43 -35.18
CA LEU A 23 14.27 12.66 -34.98
C LEU A 23 13.35 13.83 -34.62
N LYS A 24 12.19 13.94 -35.29
CA LYS A 24 11.20 14.98 -34.98
C LYS A 24 10.67 14.84 -33.55
N LEU A 25 10.21 13.65 -33.16
CA LEU A 25 9.70 13.37 -31.81
C LEU A 25 10.77 13.59 -30.73
N TYR A 26 12.02 13.24 -31.00
CA TYR A 26 13.12 13.49 -30.07
C TYR A 26 13.32 14.99 -29.82
N ASN A 27 13.30 15.79 -30.88
CA ASN A 27 13.45 17.24 -30.76
C ASN A 27 12.26 17.89 -30.04
N GLU A 28 11.04 17.40 -30.30
CA GLU A 28 9.83 17.84 -29.60
C GLU A 28 9.93 17.52 -28.10
N ASN A 29 10.30 16.30 -27.72
CA ASN A 29 10.48 15.91 -26.32
C ASN A 29 11.59 16.72 -25.63
N GLN A 30 12.71 17.00 -26.31
CA GLN A 30 13.77 17.85 -25.75
C GLN A 30 13.26 19.27 -25.46
N ALA A 31 12.44 19.83 -26.36
CA ALA A 31 11.84 21.15 -26.16
C ALA A 31 10.81 21.14 -25.01
N GLU A 32 10.02 20.08 -24.87
CA GLU A 32 9.07 19.91 -23.76
C GLU A 32 9.77 19.76 -22.41
N LEU A 33 10.85 18.98 -22.34
CA LEU A 33 11.66 18.81 -21.12
C LEU A 33 12.44 20.08 -20.74
N ALA A 34 12.78 20.91 -21.72
CA ALA A 34 13.38 22.22 -21.47
C ALA A 34 12.39 23.24 -20.88
N ASN A 35 11.08 22.93 -20.86
CA ASN A 35 10.09 23.78 -20.23
C ASN A 35 10.23 23.69 -18.70
N PRO A 36 10.65 24.78 -18.02
CA PRO A 36 10.85 24.78 -16.57
C PRO A 36 9.55 24.56 -15.77
N ALA A 37 8.37 24.61 -16.42
CA ALA A 37 7.09 24.29 -15.79
C ALA A 37 6.88 22.78 -15.53
N LEU A 38 7.69 21.89 -16.14
CA LEU A 38 7.57 20.43 -15.97
C LEU A 38 8.42 19.88 -14.82
N ILE A 39 9.41 20.66 -14.35
CA ILE A 39 10.17 20.37 -13.15
C ILE A 39 9.38 21.02 -12.01
N GLU A 40 8.36 20.33 -11.51
CA GLU A 40 7.85 20.67 -10.19
C GLU A 40 9.02 20.49 -9.21
N ASP A 41 9.52 21.59 -8.65
CA ASP A 41 10.44 21.52 -7.52
C ASP A 41 9.83 20.54 -6.52
N GLU A 42 10.52 19.44 -6.21
CA GLU A 42 10.09 18.47 -5.21
C GLU A 42 9.81 19.26 -3.93
N LYS A 43 8.52 19.58 -3.70
CA LYS A 43 8.11 20.24 -2.48
C LYS A 43 8.58 19.30 -1.37
N PRO A 44 9.35 19.77 -0.39
CA PRO A 44 9.71 18.92 0.73
C PRO A 44 8.39 18.38 1.29
N ILE A 45 8.25 17.06 1.33
CA ILE A 45 7.04 16.39 1.82
C ILE A 45 6.95 16.68 3.32
N THR A 46 6.42 17.85 3.67
CA THR A 46 6.09 18.23 5.03
C THR A 46 4.64 17.85 5.26
N GLY A 47 4.41 16.57 5.54
CA GLY A 47 3.10 16.02 5.85
C GLY A 47 3.17 14.53 6.12
N GLU A 48 2.50 14.08 7.18
CA GLU A 48 2.38 12.64 7.46
C GLU A 48 1.71 11.94 6.27
N CYS A 49 2.42 10.98 5.66
CA CYS A 49 1.92 10.21 4.53
C CYS A 49 0.58 9.53 4.89
N GLN A 50 -0.50 9.92 4.20
CA GLN A 50 -1.87 9.41 4.41
C GLN A 50 -2.22 8.23 3.48
N GLU A 51 -1.27 7.72 2.69
CA GLU A 51 -1.51 6.55 1.84
C GLU A 51 -1.60 5.26 2.67
N PHE A 52 -2.51 4.36 2.29
CA PHE A 52 -2.75 3.09 2.99
C PHE A 52 -1.47 2.24 3.11
N MET A 53 -0.57 2.32 2.14
CA MET A 53 0.74 1.65 2.14
C MET A 53 1.74 2.27 3.15
N CYS A 54 1.63 3.57 3.44
CA CYS A 54 2.45 4.26 4.45
C CYS A 54 1.96 4.00 5.88
N LEU A 55 0.67 3.75 6.06
CA LEU A 55 0.06 3.49 7.38
C LEU A 55 0.49 2.15 8.00
N VAL A 56 1.00 1.21 7.21
CA VAL A 56 1.45 -0.12 7.69
C VAL A 56 2.73 -0.01 8.54
N ASN A 57 3.52 1.06 8.38
CA ASN A 57 4.76 1.26 9.12
C ASN A 57 4.65 2.27 10.29
N LYS A 58 3.45 2.78 10.61
CA LYS A 58 3.20 3.52 11.86
C LYS A 58 3.15 2.61 13.10
N HIS A 59 4.01 1.59 13.16
CA HIS A 59 4.62 1.21 14.43
C HIS A 59 5.70 2.24 14.77
N GLU A 60 5.33 3.52 14.77
CA GLU A 60 6.05 4.56 15.46
C GLU A 60 6.09 4.12 16.91
N LYS A 61 7.28 3.68 17.34
CA LYS A 61 7.73 3.43 18.71
C LYS A 61 6.64 3.71 19.75
N GLU A 62 5.69 2.78 19.87
CA GLU A 62 4.63 2.92 20.85
C GLU A 62 5.31 2.95 22.22
N ASP A 63 5.11 4.03 23.00
CA ASP A 63 5.75 4.20 24.30
C ASP A 63 5.58 2.89 25.08
N PRO A 64 6.67 2.27 25.59
CA PRO A 64 6.60 0.99 26.30
C PRO A 64 5.58 1.00 27.45
N ARG A 65 5.24 2.18 28.00
CA ARG A 65 4.19 2.34 29.01
C ARG A 65 2.78 2.08 28.44
N VAL A 66 2.46 2.63 27.28
CA VAL A 66 1.15 2.47 26.62
C VAL A 66 0.95 1.04 26.16
N ARG A 67 2.00 0.40 25.64
CA ARG A 67 1.95 -1.01 25.24
C ARG A 67 1.67 -1.94 26.42
N LYS A 68 2.33 -1.70 27.57
CA LYS A 68 2.09 -2.47 28.80
C LYS A 68 0.66 -2.29 29.31
N GLN A 69 0.14 -1.06 29.32
CA GLN A 69 -1.24 -0.79 29.73
C GLN A 69 -2.27 -1.51 28.84
N LYS A 70 -2.08 -1.51 27.51
CA LYS A 70 -2.94 -2.25 26.58
C LYS A 70 -2.93 -3.76 26.82
N ILE A 71 -1.75 -4.33 27.11
CA ILE A 71 -1.63 -5.76 27.42
C ILE A 71 -2.33 -6.08 28.74
N ILE A 72 -2.10 -5.29 29.78
CA ILE A 72 -2.75 -5.47 31.09
C ILE A 72 -4.26 -5.40 30.95
N LEU A 73 -4.79 -4.41 30.23
CA LEU A 73 -6.24 -4.25 30.05
C LEU A 73 -6.87 -5.45 29.33
N LYS A 74 -6.21 -5.98 28.29
CA LYS A 74 -6.67 -7.18 27.58
C LYS A 74 -6.68 -8.41 28.49
N VAL A 75 -5.61 -8.61 29.26
CA VAL A 75 -5.49 -9.75 30.18
C VAL A 75 -6.51 -9.66 31.30
N LEU A 76 -6.71 -8.46 31.86
CA LEU A 76 -7.66 -8.23 32.96
C LEU A 76 -9.10 -8.47 32.48
N GLY A 77 -9.46 -7.96 31.29
CA GLY A 77 -10.77 -8.22 30.68
C GLY A 77 -11.02 -9.70 30.41
N ALA A 78 -10.03 -10.42 29.87
CA ALA A 78 -10.15 -11.86 29.64
C ALA A 78 -10.26 -12.66 30.95
N SER A 79 -9.52 -12.27 31.99
CA SER A 79 -9.61 -12.95 33.30
C SER A 79 -10.97 -12.76 33.96
N LEU A 80 -11.56 -11.56 33.83
CA LEU A 80 -12.84 -11.22 34.44
C LEU A 80 -14.00 -11.98 33.78
N SER A 81 -13.96 -12.15 32.45
CA SER A 81 -14.99 -12.89 31.72
C SER A 81 -15.01 -14.37 32.10
N VAL A 82 -13.84 -15.00 32.24
CA VAL A 82 -13.73 -16.40 32.69
C VAL A 82 -14.27 -16.56 34.12
N LEU A 83 -13.96 -15.60 35.00
CA LEU A 83 -14.39 -15.64 36.40
C LEU A 83 -15.92 -15.52 36.52
N ILE A 84 -16.55 -14.67 35.69
CA ILE A 84 -18.02 -14.56 35.61
C ILE A 84 -18.65 -15.88 35.15
N ILE A 85 -18.10 -16.53 34.12
CA ILE A 85 -18.61 -17.81 33.63
C ILE A 85 -18.55 -18.89 34.72
N LEU A 86 -17.45 -18.96 35.46
CA LEU A 86 -17.30 -19.88 36.59
C LEU A 86 -18.34 -19.60 37.70
N LEU A 87 -18.56 -18.33 38.04
CA LEU A 87 -19.58 -17.95 39.03
C LEU A 87 -20.99 -18.35 38.58
N CYS A 88 -21.34 -18.08 37.32
CA CYS A 88 -22.64 -18.47 36.75
C CYS A 88 -22.84 -19.98 36.75
N THR A 89 -21.82 -20.76 36.39
CA THR A 89 -21.91 -22.23 36.40
C THR A 89 -22.06 -22.79 37.82
N LEU A 90 -21.32 -22.25 38.80
CA LEU A 90 -21.47 -22.64 40.20
C LEU A 90 -22.87 -22.33 40.75
N LEU A 91 -23.40 -21.14 40.44
CA LEU A 91 -24.76 -20.78 40.83
C LEU A 91 -25.80 -21.70 40.19
N ALA A 92 -25.65 -22.04 38.92
CA ALA A 92 -26.55 -22.98 38.24
C ALA A 92 -26.54 -24.37 38.91
N VAL A 93 -25.36 -24.87 39.30
CA VAL A 93 -25.23 -26.15 40.01
C VAL A 93 -25.87 -26.08 41.40
N LEU A 94 -25.66 -24.99 42.15
CA LEU A 94 -26.26 -24.82 43.48
C LEU A 94 -27.78 -24.72 43.42
N ILE A 95 -28.34 -23.96 42.48
CA ILE A 95 -29.78 -23.87 42.27
C ILE A 95 -30.33 -25.25 41.89
N SER A 96 -29.67 -25.96 40.96
CA SER A 96 -30.08 -27.32 40.58
C SER A 96 -30.05 -28.29 41.76
N ARG A 97 -29.12 -28.14 42.70
CA ARG A 97 -29.03 -28.96 43.94
C ARG A 97 -30.07 -28.59 45.00
N VAL A 98 -30.60 -27.37 44.99
CA VAL A 98 -31.60 -26.90 45.95
C VAL A 98 -33.02 -27.16 45.46
N TYR A 99 -33.23 -27.14 44.14
CA TYR A 99 -34.54 -27.30 43.51
C TYR A 99 -34.78 -28.67 42.83
N ALA A 100 -33.78 -29.55 42.77
CA ALA A 100 -33.93 -30.98 42.46
C ALA A 100 -33.92 -31.80 43.75
#